data_AF-A0A135IM98-F1
#
_entry.id   AF-A0A135IM98-F1
#
_cell.length_a   1.000
_cell.length_b   1.000
_cell.length_c   1.000
_cell.angle_alpha   90.00
_cell.angle_beta   90.00
_cell.angle_gamma   90.00
#
_symmetry.space_group_name_H-M   'P 1'
#
loop_
_entity.id
_entity.type
_entity.pdbx_description
1 polymer ?
#
loop_
_entity_poly.entity_id
_entity_poly.type
_entity_poly.pdbx_seq_one_letter_code
_entity_poly.pdbx_strand_id
1 'polypeptide(L)'
;MSETSFIPGPDSLRAYRDALGCFGTGVTVVTTRTDRGGLAITANSFTSVSMDPPLLLWCPARQSKRHDPFIAASHFAIHVMAEDQLDMAMHFARNGEDFSCVPKHENDNGVPVLPNVIARFDCRRHACHDGGDHSILVGAVLRTTSRPGKGLIFKRGQYGGFLEQG
;
A
#
# COMPACT_ATOMS: atom_id res chain seq x y z
N MET A 1 -13.96 19.79 24.68
CA MET A 1 -13.70 18.37 24.37
C MET A 1 -12.67 17.88 25.38
N SER A 2 -12.91 16.76 26.06
CA SER A 2 -11.97 16.19 27.03
C SER A 2 -10.94 15.31 26.33
N GLU A 3 -9.68 15.43 26.73
CA GLU A 3 -8.63 14.50 26.35
C GLU A 3 -8.95 13.09 26.90
N THR A 4 -8.71 12.06 26.10
CA THR A 4 -8.92 10.66 26.49
C THR A 4 -7.60 9.92 26.36
N SER A 5 -7.18 9.23 27.43
CA SER A 5 -5.97 8.42 27.46
C SER A 5 -6.31 6.99 27.92
N PHE A 6 -5.69 5.99 27.29
CA PHE A 6 -5.90 4.57 27.60
C PHE A 6 -4.68 3.75 27.20
N ILE A 7 -4.53 2.56 27.79
CA ILE A 7 -3.55 1.55 27.38
C ILE A 7 -4.22 0.62 26.35
N PRO A 8 -3.62 0.37 25.17
CA PRO A 8 -4.16 -0.59 24.21
C PRO A 8 -4.27 -2.01 24.79
N GLY A 9 -5.43 -2.64 24.60
CA GLY A 9 -5.74 -3.99 25.07
C GLY A 9 -7.08 -4.49 24.47
N PRO A 10 -7.52 -5.72 24.80
CA PRO A 10 -8.73 -6.32 24.24
C PRO A 10 -9.98 -5.44 24.33
N ASP A 11 -10.15 -4.74 25.45
CA ASP A 11 -11.32 -3.88 25.71
C ASP A 11 -11.21 -2.49 25.05
N SER A 12 -10.04 -2.11 24.54
CA SER A 12 -9.77 -0.80 23.93
C SER A 12 -9.39 -0.88 22.44
N LEU A 13 -9.52 -2.05 21.80
CA LEU A 13 -9.14 -2.26 20.38
C LEU A 13 -9.80 -1.27 19.41
N ARG A 14 -11.08 -0.94 19.62
CA ARG A 14 -11.79 0.04 18.78
C ARG A 14 -11.19 1.43 18.94
N ALA A 15 -10.99 1.88 20.18
CA ALA A 15 -10.38 3.16 20.49
C ALA A 15 -8.95 3.26 19.93
N TYR A 16 -8.16 2.18 20.04
CA TYR A 16 -6.82 2.12 19.46
C TYR A 16 -6.83 2.25 17.93
N ARG A 17 -7.71 1.49 17.24
CA ARG A 17 -7.87 1.60 15.78
C ARG A 17 -8.32 3.00 15.34
N ASP A 18 -9.24 3.60 16.08
CA ASP A 18 -9.75 4.94 15.77
C ASP A 18 -8.65 6.01 16.00
N ALA A 19 -7.81 5.84 17.02
CA ALA A 19 -6.64 6.68 17.27
C ALA A 19 -5.61 6.57 16.13
N LEU A 20 -5.26 5.35 15.69
CA LEU A 20 -4.38 5.12 14.53
C LEU A 20 -4.93 5.79 13.26
N GLY A 21 -6.26 5.71 13.04
CA GLY A 21 -6.94 6.33 11.91
C GLY A 21 -6.94 7.86 11.90
N CYS A 22 -6.47 8.52 12.98
CA CYS A 22 -6.29 9.98 12.98
C CYS A 22 -5.16 10.43 12.05
N PHE A 23 -4.15 9.58 11.83
CA PHE A 23 -3.10 9.82 10.85
C PHE A 23 -3.67 9.60 9.44
N GLY A 24 -3.86 10.69 8.71
CA GLY A 24 -4.31 10.64 7.31
C GLY A 24 -3.20 10.13 6.42
N THR A 25 -3.53 9.20 5.53
CA THR A 25 -2.57 8.51 4.66
C THR A 25 -3.01 8.60 3.20
N GLY A 26 -2.06 8.54 2.28
CA GLY A 26 -2.38 8.17 0.90
C GLY A 26 -2.80 6.71 0.83
N VAL A 27 -3.53 6.34 -0.23
CA VAL A 27 -3.87 4.96 -0.53
C VAL A 27 -2.91 4.42 -1.57
N THR A 28 -2.42 3.19 -1.35
CA THR A 28 -1.57 2.50 -2.32
C THR A 28 -2.14 1.14 -2.70
N VAL A 29 -1.80 0.66 -3.90
CA VAL A 29 -1.94 -0.76 -4.26
C VAL A 29 -0.54 -1.31 -4.53
N VAL A 30 -0.18 -2.36 -3.79
CA VAL A 30 1.07 -3.08 -3.95
C VAL A 30 0.81 -4.32 -4.79
N THR A 31 1.61 -4.53 -5.84
CA THR A 31 1.50 -5.69 -6.72
C THR A 31 2.77 -6.52 -6.72
N THR A 32 2.62 -7.81 -6.98
CA THR A 32 3.73 -8.75 -7.23
C THR A 32 3.32 -9.80 -8.27
N ARG A 33 4.28 -10.59 -8.73
CA ARG A 33 4.08 -11.77 -9.56
C ARG A 33 4.15 -13.03 -8.71
N THR A 34 3.22 -13.95 -8.94
CA THR A 34 3.26 -15.33 -8.44
C THR A 34 3.28 -16.33 -9.60
N ASP A 35 3.42 -17.61 -9.29
CA ASP A 35 3.25 -18.73 -10.22
C ASP A 35 1.85 -18.80 -10.85
N ARG A 36 0.83 -18.28 -10.15
CA ARG A 36 -0.57 -18.25 -10.59
C ARG A 36 -0.97 -16.97 -11.33
N GLY A 37 -0.09 -15.96 -11.39
CA GLY A 37 -0.36 -14.69 -12.06
C GLY A 37 -0.05 -13.48 -11.19
N GLY A 38 -0.75 -12.37 -11.45
CA GLY A 38 -0.61 -11.17 -10.65
C GLY A 38 -1.24 -11.31 -9.27
N LEU A 39 -0.67 -10.65 -8.27
CA LEU A 39 -1.26 -10.53 -6.95
C LEU A 39 -1.18 -9.09 -6.45
N ALA A 40 -2.23 -8.61 -5.79
CA ALA A 40 -2.34 -7.25 -5.29
C ALA A 40 -2.87 -7.15 -3.85
N ILE A 41 -2.41 -6.14 -3.13
CA ILE A 41 -2.95 -5.70 -1.84
C ILE A 41 -3.09 -4.17 -1.86
N THR A 42 -4.28 -3.69 -1.54
CA THR A 42 -4.47 -2.28 -1.17
C THR A 42 -3.96 -2.06 0.24
N ALA A 43 -3.08 -1.08 0.42
CA ALA A 43 -2.42 -0.77 1.67
C ALA A 43 -2.28 0.74 1.86
N ASN A 44 -2.25 1.17 3.12
CA ASN A 44 -1.98 2.55 3.50
C ASN A 44 -0.84 2.67 4.54
N SER A 45 -0.09 1.59 4.75
CA SER A 45 1.10 1.50 5.60
C SER A 45 2.39 1.90 4.87
N PHE A 46 2.30 2.41 3.64
CA PHE A 46 3.44 2.88 2.86
C PHE A 46 4.20 4.00 3.58
N THR A 47 5.53 3.97 3.52
CA THR A 47 6.40 5.04 4.04
C THR A 47 7.68 5.15 3.23
N SER A 48 8.10 6.38 2.91
CA SER A 48 9.43 6.66 2.37
C SER A 48 10.47 6.55 3.48
N VAL A 49 11.60 5.87 3.23
CA VAL A 49 12.58 5.53 4.28
C VAL A 49 13.92 6.24 4.05
N SER A 50 14.47 6.16 2.85
CA SER A 50 15.83 6.65 2.55
C SER A 50 15.91 7.21 1.14
N MET A 51 16.74 8.23 0.95
CA MET A 51 17.06 8.80 -0.36
C MET A 51 18.26 8.10 -1.02
N ASP A 52 19.28 7.74 -0.23
CA ASP A 52 20.48 7.03 -0.71
C ASP A 52 20.94 5.97 0.31
N PRO A 53 20.81 4.66 0.00
CA PRO A 53 20.11 4.13 -1.18
C PRO A 53 18.60 4.47 -1.13
N PRO A 54 17.90 4.51 -2.28
CA PRO A 54 16.48 4.86 -2.30
C PRO A 54 15.63 3.71 -1.76
N LEU A 55 15.12 3.87 -0.53
CA LEU A 55 14.35 2.86 0.18
C LEU A 55 12.96 3.35 0.57
N LEU A 56 12.00 2.44 0.54
CA LEU A 56 10.64 2.59 1.05
C LEU A 56 10.23 1.34 1.82
N LEU A 57 9.13 1.41 2.55
CA LEU A 57 8.52 0.25 3.21
C LEU A 57 6.99 0.25 3.09
N TRP A 58 6.41 -0.91 3.36
CA TRP A 58 4.99 -1.10 3.65
C TRP A 58 4.81 -2.37 4.49
N CYS A 59 3.62 -2.54 5.07
CA CYS A 59 3.36 -3.63 6.01
C CYS A 59 2.18 -4.52 5.55
N PRO A 60 2.42 -5.70 4.96
CA PRO A 60 1.36 -6.69 4.72
C PRO A 60 0.95 -7.42 6.01
N ALA A 61 -0.37 -7.58 6.20
CA ALA A 61 -0.94 -8.31 7.34
C ALA A 61 -0.68 -9.81 7.23
N ARG A 62 -0.19 -10.45 8.30
CA ARG A 62 0.14 -11.90 8.33
C ARG A 62 -1.07 -12.80 8.18
N GLN A 63 -2.25 -12.31 8.56
CA GLN A 63 -3.51 -13.05 8.40
C GLN A 63 -4.03 -13.06 6.96
N SER A 64 -3.46 -12.22 6.08
CA SER A 64 -3.84 -12.22 4.67
C SER A 64 -3.30 -13.47 3.97
N LYS A 65 -4.16 -14.17 3.21
CA LYS A 65 -3.73 -15.28 2.33
C LYS A 65 -2.69 -14.84 1.29
N ARG A 66 -2.54 -13.53 1.09
CA ARG A 66 -1.62 -12.91 0.14
C ARG A 66 -0.26 -12.57 0.77
N HIS A 67 -0.12 -12.71 2.09
CA HIS A 67 1.08 -12.35 2.84
C HIS A 67 2.33 -13.07 2.34
N ASP A 68 2.31 -14.41 2.37
CA ASP A 68 3.49 -15.23 2.08
C ASP A 68 4.02 -15.01 0.65
N PRO A 69 3.18 -14.92 -0.39
CA PRO A 69 3.63 -14.51 -1.72
C PRO A 69 4.36 -13.16 -1.74
N PHE A 70 3.89 -12.16 -1.00
CA PHE A 70 4.54 -10.84 -0.97
C PHE A 70 5.89 -10.84 -0.26
N ILE A 71 6.02 -11.52 0.88
CA ILE A 71 7.30 -11.57 1.60
C ILE A 71 8.33 -12.47 0.89
N ALA A 72 7.87 -13.47 0.13
CA ALA A 72 8.73 -14.33 -0.68
C ALA A 72 9.18 -13.67 -2.00
N ALA A 73 8.40 -12.72 -2.53
CA ALA A 73 8.69 -12.07 -3.80
C ALA A 73 10.05 -11.35 -3.81
N SER A 74 10.76 -11.46 -4.93
CA SER A 74 12.01 -10.72 -5.17
C SER A 74 11.73 -9.28 -5.61
N HIS A 75 10.63 -9.04 -6.32
CA HIS A 75 10.22 -7.75 -6.84
C HIS A 75 8.74 -7.48 -6.55
N PHE A 76 8.40 -6.22 -6.33
CA PHE A 76 7.03 -5.74 -6.18
C PHE A 76 6.95 -4.29 -6.69
N ALA A 77 5.74 -3.81 -6.94
CA ALA A 77 5.51 -2.41 -7.31
C ALA A 77 4.48 -1.77 -6.38
N ILE A 78 4.77 -0.56 -5.88
CA ILE A 78 3.83 0.22 -5.08
C ILE A 78 3.24 1.32 -5.94
N HIS A 79 1.91 1.38 -6.01
CA HIS A 79 1.17 2.37 -6.79
C HIS A 79 0.43 3.32 -5.85
N VAL A 80 0.76 4.61 -5.88
CA VAL A 80 0.03 5.67 -5.16
C VAL A 80 -1.21 6.02 -5.97
N MET A 81 -2.38 5.76 -5.41
CA MET A 81 -3.66 5.87 -6.13
C MET A 81 -4.08 7.32 -6.32
N ALA A 82 -4.62 7.63 -7.49
CA ALA A 82 -5.26 8.92 -7.74
C ALA A 82 -6.66 8.98 -7.09
N GLU A 83 -7.14 10.20 -6.82
CA GLU A 83 -8.42 10.47 -6.15
C GLU A 83 -9.61 9.79 -6.84
N ASP A 84 -9.58 9.71 -8.18
CA ASP A 84 -10.59 9.06 -9.03
C ASP A 84 -10.46 7.53 -9.10
N GLN A 85 -9.47 6.92 -8.43
CA GLN A 85 -9.21 5.48 -8.46
C GLN A 85 -9.70 4.74 -7.20
N LEU A 86 -10.66 5.29 -6.47
CA LEU A 86 -11.26 4.63 -5.31
C LEU A 86 -11.78 3.22 -5.64
N ASP A 87 -12.49 3.06 -6.76
CA ASP A 87 -13.05 1.76 -7.15
C ASP A 87 -11.96 0.71 -7.40
N MET A 88 -10.86 1.10 -8.03
CA MET A 88 -9.71 0.21 -8.26
C MET A 88 -9.02 -0.17 -6.94
N ALA A 89 -8.84 0.79 -6.02
CA ALA A 89 -8.28 0.51 -4.70
C ALA A 89 -9.19 -0.42 -3.89
N MET A 90 -10.51 -0.23 -3.93
CA MET A 90 -11.48 -1.10 -3.26
C MET A 90 -11.56 -2.48 -3.89
N HIS A 91 -11.39 -2.58 -5.22
CA HIS A 91 -11.31 -3.84 -5.93
C HIS A 91 -10.13 -4.67 -5.43
N PHE A 92 -8.90 -4.14 -5.44
CA PHE A 92 -7.72 -4.89 -5.00
C PHE A 92 -7.68 -5.15 -3.48
N ALA A 93 -8.43 -4.38 -2.67
CA ALA A 93 -8.65 -4.72 -1.27
C ALA A 93 -9.44 -6.04 -1.13
N ARG A 94 -10.43 -6.27 -2.00
CA ARG A 94 -11.33 -7.44 -1.97
C ARG A 94 -10.81 -8.61 -2.81
N ASN A 95 -10.41 -8.36 -4.04
CA ASN A 95 -10.16 -9.34 -5.11
C ASN A 95 -8.73 -9.23 -5.67
N GLY A 96 -7.72 -9.44 -4.85
CA GLY A 96 -6.31 -9.18 -5.20
C GLY A 96 -5.70 -10.07 -6.28
N GLU A 97 -6.37 -11.13 -6.72
CA GLU A 97 -5.93 -11.98 -7.84
C GLU A 97 -6.61 -11.60 -9.16
N ASP A 98 -7.67 -10.80 -9.11
CA ASP A 98 -8.44 -10.41 -10.28
C ASP A 98 -7.90 -9.11 -10.88
N PHE A 99 -7.10 -9.24 -11.94
CA PHE A 99 -6.58 -8.12 -12.73
C PHE A 99 -7.43 -7.82 -13.97
N SER A 100 -8.63 -8.40 -14.10
CA SER A 100 -9.49 -8.18 -15.28
C SER A 100 -9.98 -6.72 -15.41
N CYS A 101 -9.99 -5.97 -14.31
CA CYS A 101 -10.38 -4.55 -14.27
C CYS A 101 -9.32 -3.58 -14.82
N VAL A 102 -8.13 -4.07 -15.20
CA VAL A 102 -7.04 -3.24 -15.73
C VAL A 102 -6.40 -3.87 -16.98
N PRO A 103 -5.84 -3.05 -17.90
CA PRO A 103 -5.03 -3.55 -19.00
C PRO A 103 -3.83 -4.35 -18.51
N LYS A 104 -3.48 -5.41 -19.24
CA LYS A 104 -2.34 -6.28 -18.91
C LYS A 104 -1.02 -5.58 -19.28
N HIS A 105 -0.37 -5.01 -18.26
CA HIS A 105 0.97 -4.45 -18.38
C HIS A 105 1.87 -4.96 -17.24
N GLU A 106 3.15 -5.07 -17.54
CA GLU A 106 4.18 -5.51 -16.61
C GLU A 106 5.39 -4.57 -16.69
N ASN A 107 6.14 -4.43 -15.59
CA ASN A 107 7.44 -3.77 -15.63
C ASN A 107 8.53 -4.74 -16.11
N ASP A 108 9.77 -4.25 -16.22
CA ASP A 108 10.93 -5.03 -16.68
C ASP A 108 11.22 -6.30 -15.84
N ASN A 109 10.64 -6.41 -14.64
CA ASN A 109 10.79 -7.56 -13.74
C ASN A 109 9.56 -8.49 -13.73
N GLY A 110 8.62 -8.33 -14.68
CA GLY A 110 7.43 -9.16 -14.81
C GLY A 110 6.33 -8.90 -13.76
N VAL A 111 6.47 -7.84 -12.95
CA VAL A 111 5.47 -7.44 -11.95
C VAL A 111 4.33 -6.71 -12.67
N PRO A 112 3.06 -7.11 -12.47
CA PRO A 112 1.91 -6.38 -13.01
C PRO A 112 1.88 -4.93 -12.55
N VAL A 113 1.61 -4.00 -13.45
CA VAL A 113 1.56 -2.56 -13.12
C VAL A 113 0.21 -1.95 -13.46
N LEU A 114 -0.24 -1.02 -12.59
CA LEU A 114 -1.53 -0.36 -12.72
C LEU A 114 -1.39 0.95 -13.52
N PRO A 115 -2.27 1.23 -14.49
CA PRO A 115 -2.23 2.46 -15.26
C PRO A 115 -2.77 3.62 -14.44
N ASN A 116 -2.44 4.84 -14.88
CA ASN A 116 -3.06 6.06 -14.38
C ASN A 116 -3.01 6.20 -12.85
N VAL A 117 -1.90 5.80 -12.19
CA VAL A 117 -1.62 6.06 -10.76
C VAL A 117 -0.72 7.30 -10.57
N ILE A 118 -0.86 8.03 -9.46
CA ILE A 118 -0.09 9.28 -9.21
C ILE A 118 1.41 9.03 -9.26
N ALA A 119 1.84 7.95 -8.61
CA ALA A 119 3.20 7.48 -8.65
C ALA A 119 3.23 5.95 -8.62
N ARG A 120 4.26 5.37 -9.24
CA ARG A 120 4.61 3.95 -9.14
C ARG A 120 6.09 3.83 -8.80
N PHE A 121 6.40 2.95 -7.85
CA PHE A 121 7.75 2.60 -7.46
C PHE A 121 7.99 1.11 -7.74
N ASP A 122 8.82 0.79 -8.73
CA ASP A 122 9.25 -0.57 -9.02
C ASP A 122 10.39 -0.93 -8.06
N CYS A 123 10.20 -1.97 -7.26
CA CYS A 123 11.07 -2.27 -6.12
C CYS A 123 11.65 -3.69 -6.21
N ARG A 124 12.89 -3.83 -5.75
CA ARG A 124 13.47 -5.11 -5.32
C ARG A 124 13.34 -5.23 -3.80
N ARG A 125 12.96 -6.39 -3.28
CA ARG A 125 12.96 -6.64 -1.84
C ARG A 125 14.36 -6.43 -1.27
N HIS A 126 14.46 -5.54 -0.30
CA HIS A 126 15.71 -5.20 0.38
C HIS A 126 15.81 -5.94 1.73
N ALA A 127 14.75 -5.88 2.54
CA ALA A 127 14.69 -6.55 3.84
C ALA A 127 13.25 -6.88 4.23
N CYS A 128 13.07 -7.82 5.16
CA CYS A 128 11.77 -8.16 5.74
C CYS A 128 11.96 -8.39 7.25
N HIS A 129 11.17 -7.71 8.07
CA HIS A 129 11.24 -7.79 9.53
C HIS A 129 9.89 -8.15 10.14
N ASP A 130 9.91 -8.67 11.37
CA ASP A 130 8.69 -8.91 12.14
C ASP A 130 8.09 -7.56 12.61
N GLY A 131 6.76 -7.47 12.55
CA GLY A 131 5.99 -6.30 12.96
C GLY A 131 4.75 -6.68 13.77
N GLY A 132 4.82 -7.78 14.54
CA GLY A 132 3.67 -8.33 15.26
C GLY A 132 2.72 -9.08 14.33
N ASP A 133 1.50 -8.55 14.16
CA ASP A 133 0.48 -9.12 13.26
C ASP A 133 0.69 -8.74 11.78
N HIS A 134 1.72 -7.95 11.49
CA HIS A 134 2.20 -7.60 10.15
C HIS A 134 3.67 -7.97 9.98
N SER A 135 4.13 -8.04 8.73
CA SER A 135 5.56 -7.98 8.40
C SER A 135 5.91 -6.58 7.92
N ILE A 136 7.14 -6.11 8.17
CA ILE A 136 7.66 -4.85 7.62
C ILE A 136 8.51 -5.20 6.40
N LEU A 137 8.02 -4.88 5.20
CA LEU A 137 8.69 -5.18 3.94
C LEU A 137 9.37 -3.93 3.38
N VAL A 138 10.70 -3.94 3.35
CA VAL A 138 11.54 -2.83 2.83
C VAL A 138 11.90 -3.12 1.38
N GLY A 139 11.68 -2.14 0.50
CA GLY A 139 12.00 -2.20 -0.92
C GLY A 139 13.08 -1.19 -1.30
N ALA A 140 14.04 -1.63 -2.11
CA ALA A 140 14.96 -0.75 -2.83
C ALA A 140 14.31 -0.34 -4.16
N VAL A 141 14.16 0.96 -4.38
CA VAL A 141 13.53 1.51 -5.58
C VAL A 141 14.48 1.39 -6.76
N LEU A 142 14.03 0.71 -7.82
CA LEU A 142 14.77 0.52 -9.06
C LEU A 142 14.32 1.51 -10.14
N ARG A 143 13.03 1.88 -10.14
CA ARG A 143 12.45 2.84 -11.08
C ARG A 143 11.25 3.55 -10.44
N THR A 144 11.11 4.83 -10.75
CA THR A 144 9.95 5.64 -10.40
C THR A 144 9.24 6.09 -11.67
N THR A 145 7.91 6.06 -11.66
CA THR A 145 7.05 6.70 -12.66
C THR A 145 6.07 7.59 -11.92
N SER A 146 5.85 8.82 -12.37
CA SER A 146 4.88 9.73 -11.73
C SER A 146 4.21 10.63 -12.74
N ARG A 147 3.08 11.20 -12.33
CA ARG A 147 2.42 12.29 -13.05
C ARG A 147 1.77 13.28 -12.08
N PRO A 148 1.43 14.49 -12.55
CA PRO A 148 0.59 15.40 -11.78
C PRO A 148 -0.82 14.84 -11.52
N GLY A 149 -1.44 15.27 -10.43
CA GLY A 149 -2.81 14.91 -10.06
C GLY A 149 -3.02 14.83 -8.55
N LYS A 150 -4.27 14.69 -8.14
CA LYS A 150 -4.64 14.55 -6.72
C LYS A 150 -4.61 13.09 -6.30
N GLY A 151 -3.98 12.81 -5.16
CA GLY A 151 -3.94 11.47 -4.57
C GLY A 151 -5.19 11.15 -3.76
N LEU A 152 -5.57 9.87 -3.75
CA LEU A 152 -6.62 9.35 -2.86
C LEU A 152 -6.12 9.34 -1.42
N ILE A 153 -6.88 9.95 -0.52
CA ILE A 153 -6.60 10.01 0.91
C ILE A 153 -7.54 9.08 1.67
N PHE A 154 -7.00 8.41 2.70
CA PHE A 154 -7.73 7.64 3.68
C PHE A 154 -7.47 8.17 5.09
N LYS A 155 -8.54 8.51 5.81
CA LYS A 155 -8.49 9.00 7.18
C LYS A 155 -9.75 8.58 7.93
N ARG A 156 -9.61 8.07 9.16
CA ARG A 156 -10.72 7.64 10.04
C ARG A 156 -11.77 6.75 9.34
N GLY A 157 -11.33 5.81 8.49
CA GLY A 157 -12.24 4.91 7.78
C GLY A 157 -12.96 5.53 6.58
N GLN A 158 -12.62 6.76 6.21
CA GLN A 158 -13.22 7.49 5.10
C GLN A 158 -12.20 7.77 4.00
N TYR A 159 -12.69 7.76 2.76
CA TYR A 159 -11.92 8.12 1.57
C TYR A 159 -12.25 9.56 1.16
N GLY A 160 -11.28 10.26 0.58
CA GLY A 160 -11.47 11.59 0.03
C GLY A 160 -10.25 12.09 -0.75
N GLY A 161 -10.28 13.36 -1.13
CA GLY A 161 -9.17 14.04 -1.79
C GLY A 161 -8.34 14.92 -0.85
N PHE A 162 -7.22 15.41 -1.36
CA PHE A 162 -6.44 16.46 -0.70
C PHE A 162 -6.94 17.85 -1.15
N LEU A 163 -7.13 18.75 -0.19
CA LEU A 163 -7.40 20.16 -0.46
C LEU A 163 -6.07 20.89 -0.62
N GLU A 164 -5.74 21.27 -1.86
CA GLU A 164 -4.58 22.12 -2.14
C GLU A 164 -4.88 23.53 -1.61
N GLN A 165 -4.00 24.04 -0.73
CA GLN A 165 -3.96 25.46 -0.42
C GLN A 165 -3.13 26.13 -1.51
N GLY A 166 -3.76 27.04 -2.26
CA GLY A 166 -3.12 27.82 -3.32
C GLY A 166 -2.10 28.83 -2.79
#